data_AF-A0A3M7CHR1-F1
#
_entry.id   AF-A0A3M7CHR1-F1
#
_cell.length_a   1.000
_cell.length_b   1.000
_cell.length_c   1.000
_cell.angle_alpha   90.00
_cell.angle_beta   90.00
_cell.angle_gamma   90.00
#
_symmetry.space_group_name_H-M   'P 1'
#
loop_
_entity.id
_entity.type
_entity.pdbx_description
1 polymer ?
#
loop_
_entity_poly.entity_id
_entity_poly.type
_entity_poly.pdbx_seq_one_letter_code
_entity_poly.pdbx_strand_id
1 'polypeptide(L)'
;MDIFVRNVPPQATSKQLERFFKAPLEECGVKVFYVEKFEGKQFARLTILDIAAGRMFLERFGVPQESGLRVRAKRPLKLNAQYLQCSPSRSPSSGFSLKSLELEAKQQQQQQQQQRAGTAGASRDATATQNGKITRFDISDIQCGTWDYAGTELVFISHWRGPMRGSITIGDREVAILLEDPGLDQKRIDFNFHSCESIVIDPDIDPSLSFTLKFAPKFYQVPSILDKLDNLSVRATALLLGPAAARAKSGKKSRLLSIDNAHAKVASTCFVYRVQLTKQSMLGVRSLIGNNPRQPPTVTMKADTVPPLETLGRSKERLETALRDPRGLGGKDLKLRFQIDRLVRNGLQSPLRVLELLPKMSQLEAKYGLNATLYALKEFSKQAPYPGPDTEAFEVSRQSNEQLLEQYAERYNPLSPDNPYELAKRHSHVT
;
A
#
# COMPACT_ATOMS: atom_id res chain seq x y z
N MET A 1 14.05 -9.27 -33.47
CA MET A 1 14.00 -8.18 -34.47
C MET A 1 13.43 -6.92 -33.82
N ASP A 2 14.09 -5.78 -34.02
CA ASP A 2 13.57 -4.48 -33.58
C ASP A 2 12.89 -3.75 -34.74
N ILE A 3 11.73 -3.17 -34.44
CA ILE A 3 10.91 -2.36 -35.32
C ILE A 3 10.86 -0.95 -34.74
N PHE A 4 11.20 0.03 -35.58
CA PHE A 4 11.15 1.44 -35.24
C PHE A 4 9.80 2.03 -35.62
N VAL A 5 9.13 2.64 -34.64
CA VAL A 5 7.79 3.23 -34.80
C VAL A 5 7.90 4.75 -34.70
N ARG A 6 7.54 5.46 -35.77
CA ARG A 6 7.55 6.93 -35.86
C ARG A 6 6.14 7.51 -35.76
N ASN A 7 6.07 8.81 -35.48
CA ASN A 7 4.85 9.60 -35.35
C ASN A 7 3.95 9.10 -34.21
N VAL A 8 4.58 8.69 -33.12
CA VAL A 8 3.89 8.28 -31.90
C VAL A 8 3.55 9.53 -31.09
N PRO A 9 2.30 9.71 -30.62
CA PRO A 9 1.93 10.88 -29.83
C PRO A 9 2.85 11.04 -28.61
N PRO A 10 3.38 12.25 -28.33
CA PRO A 10 4.30 12.47 -27.22
C PRO A 10 3.70 12.12 -25.85
N GLN A 11 2.38 12.23 -25.72
CA GLN A 11 1.59 11.88 -24.54
C GLN A 11 1.26 10.38 -24.42
N ALA A 12 1.60 9.56 -25.42
CA ALA A 12 1.31 8.13 -25.40
C ALA A 12 2.27 7.40 -24.46
N THR A 13 1.73 6.56 -23.57
CA THR A 13 2.52 5.72 -22.65
C THR A 13 2.89 4.38 -23.28
N SER A 14 3.97 3.74 -22.82
CA SER A 14 4.35 2.38 -23.28
C SER A 14 3.20 1.38 -23.14
N LYS A 15 2.40 1.46 -22.06
CA LYS A 15 1.23 0.59 -21.83
C LYS A 15 0.10 0.80 -22.84
N GLN A 16 -0.12 2.05 -23.29
CA GLN A 16 -1.12 2.33 -24.32
C GLN A 16 -0.68 1.75 -25.66
N LEU A 17 0.62 1.84 -25.98
CA LEU A 17 1.16 1.26 -27.21
C LEU A 17 1.15 -0.26 -27.18
N GLU A 18 1.48 -0.86 -26.04
CA GLU A 18 1.41 -2.31 -25.84
C GLU A 18 -0.02 -2.84 -26.10
N ARG A 19 -1.04 -2.19 -25.54
CA ARG A 19 -2.45 -2.54 -25.81
C ARG A 19 -2.83 -2.33 -27.27
N PHE A 20 -2.35 -1.26 -27.89
CA PHE A 20 -2.64 -0.93 -29.29
C PHE A 20 -2.03 -1.94 -30.26
N PHE A 21 -0.77 -2.33 -30.05
CA PHE A 21 -0.05 -3.24 -30.94
C PHE A 21 -0.42 -4.71 -30.74
N LYS A 22 -1.08 -5.07 -29.63
CA LYS A 22 -1.47 -6.45 -29.33
C LYS A 22 -2.26 -7.11 -30.47
N ALA A 23 -3.37 -6.50 -30.92
CA ALA A 23 -4.20 -7.10 -31.98
C ALA A 23 -3.48 -7.19 -33.34
N PRO A 24 -2.84 -6.13 -33.87
CA PRO A 24 -2.08 -6.22 -35.12
C PRO A 24 -0.93 -7.24 -35.10
N LEU A 25 -0.30 -7.44 -33.95
CA LEU A 25 0.79 -8.41 -33.78
C LEU A 25 0.28 -9.84 -33.67
N GLU A 26 -0.81 -10.07 -32.94
CA GLU A 26 -1.48 -11.37 -32.86
C GLU A 26 -1.95 -11.85 -34.26
N GLU A 27 -2.46 -10.95 -35.11
CA GLU A 27 -2.81 -11.23 -36.52
C GLU A 27 -1.62 -11.72 -37.37
N CYS A 28 -0.39 -11.38 -36.96
CA CYS A 28 0.85 -11.76 -37.61
C CYS A 28 1.52 -12.95 -36.92
N GLY A 29 0.86 -13.59 -35.95
CA GLY A 29 1.39 -14.72 -35.19
C GLY A 29 2.35 -14.36 -34.06
N VAL A 30 2.50 -13.07 -33.73
CA VAL A 30 3.37 -12.60 -32.65
C VAL A 30 2.59 -12.61 -31.33
N LYS A 31 2.96 -13.51 -30.42
CA LYS A 31 2.31 -13.66 -29.10
C LYS A 31 3.00 -12.89 -27.98
N VAL A 32 4.32 -12.74 -28.09
CA VAL A 32 5.16 -12.10 -27.08
C VAL A 32 5.99 -11.03 -27.76
N PHE A 33 5.89 -9.80 -27.27
CA PHE A 33 6.59 -8.64 -27.82
C PHE A 33 6.81 -7.61 -26.72
N TYR A 34 7.81 -6.75 -26.92
CA TYR A 34 8.16 -5.70 -25.97
C TYR A 34 8.05 -4.34 -26.65
N VAL A 35 7.43 -3.37 -25.96
CA VAL A 35 7.28 -2.00 -26.45
C VAL A 35 7.93 -1.01 -25.51
N GLU A 36 8.82 -0.20 -26.06
CA GLU A 36 9.49 0.88 -25.36
C GLU A 36 9.15 2.23 -26.00
N LYS A 37 8.51 3.10 -25.24
CA LYS A 37 8.31 4.50 -25.63
C LYS A 37 9.43 5.35 -25.08
N PHE A 38 10.08 6.14 -25.94
CA PHE A 38 11.05 7.15 -25.52
C PHE A 38 10.32 8.42 -25.06
N GLU A 39 10.49 8.82 -23.80
CA GLU A 39 9.85 9.99 -23.21
C GLU A 39 10.22 11.28 -23.96
N GLY A 40 9.25 12.18 -24.13
CA GLY A 40 9.42 13.47 -24.83
C GLY A 40 9.66 13.39 -26.35
N LYS A 41 9.87 12.19 -26.90
CA LYS A 41 10.13 11.99 -28.35
C LYS A 41 8.88 11.50 -29.08
N GLN A 42 8.84 11.55 -30.40
CA GLN A 42 7.70 11.07 -31.21
C GLN A 42 7.93 9.68 -31.84
N PHE A 43 8.74 8.85 -31.18
CA PHE A 43 9.00 7.49 -31.62
C PHE A 43 8.99 6.49 -30.47
N ALA A 44 8.86 5.21 -30.84
CA ALA A 44 8.91 4.05 -29.98
C ALA A 44 9.68 2.92 -30.66
N ARG A 45 10.06 1.93 -29.87
CA ARG A 45 10.72 0.70 -30.32
C ARG A 45 9.86 -0.49 -29.95
N LEU A 46 9.70 -1.39 -30.91
CA LEU A 46 8.96 -2.64 -30.76
C LEU A 46 9.93 -3.79 -31.02
N THR A 47 10.15 -4.64 -30.03
CA THR A 47 11.03 -5.81 -30.13
C THR A 47 10.19 -7.07 -30.20
N ILE A 48 10.42 -7.86 -31.25
CA ILE A 48 9.74 -9.13 -31.52
C ILE A 48 10.79 -10.24 -31.54
N LEU A 49 10.51 -11.37 -30.90
CA LEU A 49 11.45 -12.49 -30.86
C LEU A 49 11.57 -13.18 -32.23
N ASP A 50 10.43 -13.53 -32.83
CA ASP A 50 10.38 -14.19 -34.13
C ASP A 50 10.59 -13.20 -35.30
N ILE A 51 11.68 -13.37 -36.02
CA ILE A 51 12.06 -12.56 -37.17
C ILE A 51 11.06 -12.75 -38.33
N ALA A 52 10.56 -13.95 -38.55
CA ALA A 52 9.63 -14.23 -39.65
C ALA A 52 8.29 -13.52 -39.42
N ALA A 53 7.74 -13.62 -38.20
CA ALA A 53 6.53 -12.90 -37.81
C ALA A 53 6.70 -11.38 -37.83
N GLY A 54 7.87 -10.87 -37.42
CA GLY A 54 8.22 -9.45 -37.55
C GLY A 54 8.26 -8.94 -39.00
N ARG A 55 8.74 -9.77 -39.95
CA ARG A 55 8.71 -9.44 -41.39
C ARG A 55 7.28 -9.41 -41.93
N MET A 56 6.45 -10.40 -41.58
CA MET A 56 5.02 -10.40 -41.96
C MET A 56 4.29 -9.17 -41.45
N PHE A 57 4.59 -8.74 -40.22
CA PHE A 57 4.05 -7.50 -39.67
C PHE A 57 4.46 -6.28 -40.49
N LEU A 58 5.74 -6.16 -40.87
CA LEU A 58 6.23 -5.05 -41.69
C LEU A 58 5.67 -5.06 -43.12
N GLU A 59 5.39 -6.22 -43.70
CA GLU A 59 4.76 -6.31 -45.03
C GLU A 59 3.31 -5.79 -45.04
N ARG A 60 2.60 -5.94 -43.92
CA ARG A 60 1.19 -5.54 -43.76
C ARG A 60 1.05 -4.11 -43.23
N PHE A 61 1.80 -3.77 -42.19
CA PHE A 61 1.66 -2.54 -41.41
C PHE A 61 2.89 -1.62 -41.47
N GLY A 62 3.96 -2.05 -42.14
CA GLY A 62 5.18 -1.28 -42.29
C GLY A 62 5.21 -0.37 -43.52
N VAL A 63 6.14 0.57 -43.49
CA VAL A 63 6.52 1.43 -44.62
C VAL A 63 8.02 1.24 -44.91
N PRO A 64 8.47 1.46 -46.16
CA PRO A 64 9.90 1.42 -46.48
C PRO A 64 10.70 2.36 -45.58
N GLN A 65 11.92 1.97 -45.25
CA GLN A 65 12.80 2.77 -44.42
C GLN A 65 13.06 4.13 -45.10
N GLU A 66 13.06 5.22 -44.32
CA GLU A 66 13.21 6.62 -44.81
C GLU A 66 12.01 7.19 -45.60
N SER A 67 10.88 6.50 -45.63
CA SER A 67 9.65 7.07 -46.17
C SER A 67 9.25 8.36 -45.45
N GLY A 68 8.84 9.38 -46.20
CA GLY A 68 8.31 10.62 -45.64
C GLY A 68 7.03 10.41 -44.82
N LEU A 69 6.69 11.37 -43.95
CA LEU A 69 5.53 11.28 -43.03
C LEU A 69 4.16 11.09 -43.71
N ARG A 70 4.07 11.31 -45.02
CA ARG A 70 2.84 11.17 -45.82
C ARG A 70 2.65 9.76 -46.41
N VAL A 71 3.68 8.93 -46.39
CA VAL A 71 3.62 7.55 -46.91
C VAL A 71 2.90 6.65 -45.91
N ARG A 72 1.97 5.84 -46.41
CA ARG A 72 1.12 4.96 -45.62
C ARG A 72 1.41 3.50 -45.92
N ALA A 73 1.33 2.66 -44.89
CA ALA A 73 1.37 1.21 -45.04
C ALA A 73 0.11 0.70 -45.76
N LYS A 74 0.16 -0.54 -46.28
CA LYS A 74 -0.99 -1.22 -46.88
C LYS A 74 -2.19 -1.25 -45.93
N ARG A 75 -1.92 -1.46 -44.63
CA ARG A 75 -2.88 -1.28 -43.54
C ARG A 75 -2.35 -0.23 -42.56
N PRO A 76 -2.87 1.00 -42.60
CA PRO A 76 -2.37 2.06 -41.73
C PRO A 76 -2.83 1.88 -40.30
N LEU A 77 -1.91 2.01 -39.35
CA LEU A 77 -2.20 2.00 -37.92
C LEU A 77 -2.45 3.43 -37.44
N LYS A 78 -3.62 3.68 -36.83
CA LYS A 78 -4.03 5.01 -36.35
C LYS A 78 -4.19 5.03 -34.84
N LEU A 79 -3.41 5.88 -34.16
CA LEU A 79 -3.47 6.09 -32.71
C LEU A 79 -3.71 7.59 -32.43
N ASN A 80 -4.76 7.93 -31.69
CA ASN A 80 -5.11 9.32 -31.35
C ASN A 80 -5.09 10.29 -32.54
N ALA A 81 -5.75 9.90 -33.63
CA ALA A 81 -5.79 10.63 -34.90
C ALA A 81 -4.46 10.72 -35.70
N GLN A 82 -3.36 10.18 -35.18
CA GLN A 82 -2.06 10.13 -35.86
C GLN A 82 -1.80 8.76 -36.48
N TYR A 83 -1.22 8.74 -37.68
CA TYR A 83 -0.82 7.51 -38.35
C TYR A 83 0.59 7.12 -37.93
N LEU A 84 0.73 5.91 -37.38
CA LEU A 84 2.02 5.36 -37.00
C LEU A 84 2.75 4.83 -38.23
N GLN A 85 4.07 5.04 -38.27
CA GLN A 85 4.92 4.49 -39.31
C GLN A 85 5.87 3.46 -38.70
N CYS A 86 5.72 2.20 -39.12
CA CYS A 86 6.56 1.11 -38.65
C CYS A 86 7.61 0.78 -39.71
N SER A 87 8.88 0.68 -39.31
CA SER A 87 10.00 0.37 -40.22
C SER A 87 11.02 -0.52 -39.50
N PRO A 88 11.84 -1.30 -40.23
CA PRO A 88 12.91 -2.06 -39.59
C PRO A 88 13.91 -1.11 -38.91
N SER A 89 14.30 -1.43 -37.67
CA SER A 89 15.30 -0.68 -36.93
C SER A 89 16.70 -0.83 -37.56
N ARG A 90 17.49 0.24 -37.54
CA ARG A 90 18.92 0.22 -37.94
C ARG A 90 19.84 -0.23 -36.81
N SER A 91 19.37 -0.13 -35.57
CA SER A 91 20.15 -0.48 -34.39
C SER A 91 20.02 -1.98 -34.09
N PRO A 92 21.11 -2.67 -33.73
CA PRO A 92 21.06 -4.04 -33.27
C PRO A 92 20.19 -4.12 -31.99
N SER A 93 19.36 -5.15 -31.91
CA SER A 93 18.44 -5.34 -30.78
C SER A 93 19.22 -5.50 -29.47
N SER A 94 18.79 -4.80 -28.42
CA SER A 94 19.43 -4.87 -27.10
C SER A 94 19.30 -6.28 -26.52
N GLY A 95 20.43 -6.89 -26.16
CA GLY A 95 20.48 -8.28 -25.66
C GLY A 95 19.63 -8.52 -24.40
N PHE A 96 19.35 -7.48 -23.61
CA PHE A 96 18.48 -7.56 -22.44
C PHE A 96 17.00 -7.76 -22.80
N SER A 97 16.50 -7.06 -23.82
CA SER A 97 15.10 -7.16 -24.26
C SER A 97 14.80 -8.53 -24.88
N LEU A 98 15.75 -9.11 -25.61
CA LEU A 98 15.62 -10.47 -26.15
C LEU A 98 15.60 -11.52 -25.04
N LYS A 99 16.51 -11.43 -24.06
CA LYS A 99 16.54 -12.36 -22.91
C LYS A 99 15.24 -12.33 -22.10
N SER A 100 14.67 -11.15 -21.90
CA SER A 100 13.37 -11.00 -21.22
C SER A 100 12.24 -11.66 -22.01
N LEU A 101 12.20 -11.47 -23.33
CA LEU A 101 11.20 -12.08 -24.22
C LEU A 101 11.35 -13.60 -24.32
N GLU A 102 12.58 -14.12 -24.34
CA GLU A 102 12.84 -15.57 -24.33
C GLU A 102 12.37 -16.22 -23.04
N LEU A 103 12.59 -15.57 -21.88
CA LEU A 103 12.12 -16.06 -20.60
C LEU A 103 10.58 -16.10 -20.55
N GLU A 104 9.92 -15.04 -21.02
CA GLU A 104 8.46 -14.97 -21.07
C GLU A 104 7.86 -16.01 -22.04
N ALA A 105 8.46 -16.20 -23.21
CA ALA A 105 8.04 -17.23 -24.17
C ALA A 105 8.17 -18.65 -23.59
N LYS A 106 9.26 -18.94 -22.85
CA LYS A 106 9.44 -20.23 -22.15
C LYS A 106 8.40 -20.44 -21.06
N GLN A 107 8.07 -19.40 -20.28
CA GLN A 107 7.02 -19.49 -19.25
C GLN A 107 5.64 -19.77 -19.85
N GLN A 108 5.28 -19.11 -20.96
CA GLN A 108 4.01 -19.36 -21.65
C GLN A 108 3.93 -20.78 -22.25
N GLN A 109 5.03 -21.32 -22.77
CA GLN A 109 5.09 -22.70 -23.26
C GLN A 109 4.95 -23.72 -22.13
N GLN A 110 5.58 -23.49 -20.97
CA GLN A 110 5.43 -24.36 -19.80
C GLN A 110 4.00 -24.36 -19.26
N GLN A 111 3.34 -23.20 -19.21
CA GLN A 111 1.93 -23.11 -18.83
C GLN A 111 1.00 -23.84 -19.81
N GLN A 112 1.26 -23.78 -21.13
CA GLN A 112 0.47 -24.52 -22.12
C GLN A 112 0.69 -26.04 -22.05
N GLN A 113 1.90 -26.50 -21.72
CA GLN A 113 2.18 -27.93 -21.52
C GLN A 113 1.51 -28.47 -20.25
N GLN A 114 1.50 -27.69 -19.16
CA GLN A 114 0.81 -28.06 -17.91
C GLN A 114 -0.72 -28.12 -18.09
N GLN A 115 -1.30 -27.27 -18.93
CA GLN A 115 -2.73 -27.30 -19.24
C GLN A 115 -3.16 -28.51 -20.10
N ARG A 116 -2.27 -29.04 -20.94
CA ARG A 116 -2.57 -30.24 -21.76
C ARG A 116 -2.53 -31.55 -20.98
N ALA A 117 -1.77 -31.61 -19.89
CA ALA A 117 -1.70 -32.78 -19.01
C ALA A 117 -2.90 -32.94 -18.05
N GLY A 118 -3.72 -31.88 -17.87
CA GLY A 118 -4.82 -31.85 -16.90
C GLY A 118 -6.22 -32.18 -17.44
N THR A 119 -6.34 -32.69 -18.67
CA THR A 119 -7.66 -32.97 -19.30
C THR A 119 -8.00 -34.45 -19.35
N ALA A 120 -8.09 -35.08 -18.17
CA ALA A 120 -8.80 -36.35 -18.00
C ALA A 120 -9.51 -36.34 -16.63
N GLY A 121 -10.80 -35.99 -16.65
CA GLY A 121 -11.71 -36.17 -15.52
C GLY A 121 -12.07 -34.91 -14.73
N ALA A 122 -13.10 -34.20 -15.19
CA ALA A 122 -14.17 -33.63 -14.34
C ALA A 122 -15.14 -32.82 -15.22
N SER A 123 -16.34 -33.36 -15.37
CA SER A 123 -17.48 -32.76 -16.03
C SER A 123 -18.07 -31.59 -15.23
N ARG A 124 -18.30 -30.48 -15.95
CA ARG A 124 -19.48 -29.59 -15.92
C ARG A 124 -20.12 -29.28 -14.55
N ASP A 125 -19.81 -28.11 -14.00
CA ASP A 125 -20.77 -27.00 -13.83
C ASP A 125 -20.11 -25.84 -13.07
N ALA A 126 -19.52 -24.90 -13.80
CA ALA A 126 -19.20 -23.56 -13.30
C ALA A 126 -19.05 -22.60 -14.48
N THR A 127 -20.06 -21.76 -14.66
CA THR A 127 -20.06 -20.63 -15.57
C THR A 127 -18.95 -19.64 -15.17
N ALA A 128 -17.96 -19.53 -16.06
CA ALA A 128 -17.09 -18.37 -16.27
C ALA A 128 -16.46 -17.71 -15.02
N THR A 129 -15.34 -18.24 -14.56
CA THR A 129 -14.26 -17.40 -14.04
C THR A 129 -12.94 -17.82 -14.66
N GLN A 130 -12.33 -16.88 -15.37
CA GLN A 130 -11.00 -16.96 -15.95
C GLN A 130 -9.97 -17.46 -14.91
N ASN A 131 -8.89 -18.10 -15.37
CA ASN A 131 -7.70 -18.49 -14.60
C ASN A 131 -7.07 -17.31 -13.84
N GLY A 132 -7.73 -16.84 -12.79
CA GLY A 132 -7.31 -15.75 -11.92
C GLY A 132 -6.59 -16.32 -10.72
N LYS A 133 -5.40 -15.77 -10.43
CA LYS A 133 -4.69 -16.00 -9.17
C LYS A 133 -5.70 -15.81 -8.02
N ILE A 134 -5.82 -16.77 -7.11
CA ILE A 134 -6.68 -16.63 -5.94
C ILE A 134 -6.15 -15.47 -5.11
N THR A 135 -6.89 -14.37 -5.02
CA THR A 135 -6.51 -13.15 -4.27
C THR A 135 -7.35 -12.93 -3.01
N ARG A 136 -8.39 -13.75 -2.80
CA ARG A 136 -9.33 -13.63 -1.68
C ARG A 136 -9.18 -14.82 -0.75
N PHE A 137 -9.11 -14.54 0.55
CA PHE A 137 -8.92 -15.53 1.60
C PHE A 137 -9.86 -15.25 2.75
N ASP A 138 -10.35 -16.30 3.39
CA ASP A 138 -11.21 -16.17 4.56
C ASP A 138 -10.37 -15.86 5.80
N ILE A 139 -10.91 -14.97 6.65
CA ILE A 139 -10.32 -14.58 7.93
C ILE A 139 -11.27 -14.95 9.08
N SER A 140 -10.70 -15.42 10.18
CA SER A 140 -11.43 -15.80 11.40
C SER A 140 -11.41 -14.72 12.48
N ASP A 141 -10.54 -13.73 12.35
CA ASP A 141 -10.41 -12.68 13.34
C ASP A 141 -9.72 -11.45 12.75
N ILE A 142 -10.02 -10.29 13.30
CA ILE A 142 -9.30 -9.05 13.03
C ILE A 142 -9.03 -8.32 14.33
N GLN A 143 -7.80 -7.83 14.45
CA GLN A 143 -7.32 -7.09 15.61
C GLN A 143 -6.68 -5.78 15.15
N CYS A 144 -6.81 -4.74 15.98
CA CYS A 144 -6.20 -3.44 15.78
C CYS A 144 -5.37 -3.10 17.03
N GLY A 145 -4.12 -2.71 16.82
CA GLY A 145 -3.16 -2.60 17.91
C GLY A 145 -1.88 -1.87 17.54
N THR A 146 -0.84 -2.15 18.32
CA THR A 146 0.50 -1.60 18.19
C THR A 146 1.53 -2.69 18.44
N TRP A 147 2.72 -2.50 17.89
CA TRP A 147 3.89 -3.29 18.25
C TRP A 147 4.49 -2.79 19.56
N ASP A 148 5.04 -3.70 20.36
CA ASP A 148 5.85 -3.41 21.55
C ASP A 148 6.80 -4.59 21.82
N TYR A 149 7.59 -4.54 22.89
CA TYR A 149 8.46 -5.64 23.31
C TYR A 149 8.10 -6.15 24.70
N ALA A 150 8.09 -7.47 24.84
CA ALA A 150 8.11 -8.15 26.13
C ALA A 150 9.54 -8.66 26.37
N GLY A 151 10.35 -7.86 27.07
CA GLY A 151 11.79 -8.11 27.18
C GLY A 151 12.47 -7.85 25.83
N THR A 152 12.97 -8.89 25.18
CA THR A 152 13.62 -8.81 23.85
C THR A 152 12.73 -9.26 22.70
N GLU A 153 11.55 -9.82 23.00
CA GLU A 153 10.66 -10.40 21.99
C GLU A 153 9.62 -9.38 21.52
N LEU A 154 9.44 -9.27 20.21
CA LEU A 154 8.43 -8.41 19.61
C LEU A 154 7.04 -9.01 19.84
N VAL A 155 6.15 -8.23 20.43
CA VAL A 155 4.77 -8.63 20.73
C VAL A 155 3.78 -7.66 20.09
N PHE A 156 2.62 -8.20 19.71
CA PHE A 156 1.49 -7.42 19.23
C PHE A 156 0.54 -7.12 20.39
N ILE A 157 0.37 -5.84 20.73
CA ILE A 157 -0.59 -5.41 21.76
C ILE A 157 -1.95 -5.15 21.10
N SER A 158 -2.93 -6.02 21.38
CA SER A 158 -4.27 -5.92 20.80
C SER A 158 -5.17 -4.96 21.60
N HIS A 159 -5.39 -3.76 21.09
CA HIS A 159 -6.26 -2.77 21.72
C HIS A 159 -7.73 -2.88 21.32
N TRP A 160 -8.03 -3.49 20.18
CA TRP A 160 -9.38 -3.80 19.73
C TRP A 160 -9.39 -5.10 18.95
N ARG A 161 -10.50 -5.83 19.07
CA ARG A 161 -10.77 -7.09 18.36
C ARG A 161 -12.17 -7.01 17.77
N GLY A 162 -12.29 -7.28 16.48
CA GLY A 162 -13.54 -7.20 15.72
C GLY A 162 -14.26 -8.54 15.54
N PRO A 163 -15.47 -8.54 14.97
CA PRO A 163 -16.27 -9.75 14.79
C PRO A 163 -15.60 -10.77 13.83
N MET A 164 -15.81 -12.05 14.16
CA MET A 164 -14.92 -13.19 13.89
C MET A 164 -15.01 -13.82 12.48
N ARG A 165 -15.65 -13.21 11.49
CA ARG A 165 -15.68 -13.77 10.13
C ARG A 165 -15.63 -12.69 9.08
N GLY A 166 -14.87 -12.98 8.04
CA GLY A 166 -14.74 -12.08 6.91
C GLY A 166 -13.82 -12.66 5.86
N SER A 167 -13.40 -11.80 4.95
CA SER A 167 -12.40 -12.16 3.96
C SER A 167 -11.45 -11.00 3.70
N ILE A 168 -10.18 -11.34 3.46
CA ILE A 168 -9.16 -10.42 2.99
C ILE A 168 -8.94 -10.64 1.51
N THR A 169 -8.94 -9.56 0.73
CA THR A 169 -8.56 -9.55 -0.67
C THR A 169 -7.26 -8.78 -0.82
N ILE A 170 -6.22 -9.47 -1.29
CA ILE A 170 -4.89 -8.91 -1.53
C ILE A 170 -4.74 -8.68 -3.04
N GLY A 171 -4.88 -7.43 -3.46
CA GLY A 171 -4.62 -7.01 -4.84
C GLY A 171 -3.15 -6.65 -5.07
N ASP A 172 -2.82 -6.17 -6.26
CA ASP A 172 -1.44 -5.77 -6.59
C ASP A 172 -0.98 -4.49 -5.88
N ARG A 173 -1.92 -3.63 -5.47
CA ARG A 173 -1.65 -2.31 -4.89
C ARG A 173 -2.36 -2.05 -3.58
N GLU A 174 -3.45 -2.75 -3.32
CA GLU A 174 -4.32 -2.48 -2.20
C GLU A 174 -4.77 -3.78 -1.56
N VAL A 175 -5.07 -3.66 -0.27
CA VAL A 175 -5.66 -4.71 0.54
C VAL A 175 -7.04 -4.23 0.94
N ALA A 176 -8.03 -5.11 0.79
CA ALA A 176 -9.40 -4.88 1.19
C ALA A 176 -9.82 -5.98 2.15
N ILE A 177 -10.22 -5.64 3.37
CA ILE A 177 -10.77 -6.57 4.35
C ILE A 177 -12.27 -6.33 4.43
N LEU A 178 -13.06 -7.36 4.18
CA LEU A 178 -14.50 -7.35 4.31
C LEU A 178 -14.88 -8.12 5.58
N LEU A 179 -15.55 -7.44 6.50
CA LEU A 179 -16.03 -7.98 7.75
C LEU A 179 -17.52 -8.30 7.61
N GLU A 180 -17.88 -9.53 7.93
CA GLU A 180 -19.25 -10.02 7.85
C GLU A 180 -19.94 -9.85 9.20
N ASP A 181 -21.11 -9.23 9.18
CA ASP A 181 -22.00 -9.14 10.32
C ASP A 181 -23.35 -9.76 9.89
N PRO A 182 -23.73 -10.95 10.42
CA PRO A 182 -24.92 -11.65 9.97
C PRO A 182 -26.19 -10.79 10.14
N GLY A 183 -26.84 -10.46 9.02
CA GLY A 183 -28.09 -9.68 9.02
C GLY A 183 -27.92 -8.16 9.09
N LEU A 184 -26.68 -7.66 9.08
CA LEU A 184 -26.38 -6.23 9.04
C LEU A 184 -25.53 -5.87 7.81
N ASP A 185 -25.34 -4.56 7.61
CA ASP A 185 -24.44 -4.05 6.59
C ASP A 185 -23.00 -4.52 6.83
N GLN A 186 -22.34 -4.92 5.75
CA GLN A 186 -20.96 -5.35 5.81
C GLN A 186 -20.04 -4.16 6.02
N LYS A 187 -18.99 -4.34 6.81
CA LYS A 187 -17.98 -3.31 7.04
C LYS A 187 -16.73 -3.64 6.25
N ARG A 188 -16.07 -2.63 5.70
CA ARG A 188 -14.91 -2.83 4.83
C ARG A 188 -13.76 -1.91 5.23
N ILE A 189 -12.55 -2.45 5.27
CA ILE A 189 -11.30 -1.74 5.55
C ILE A 189 -10.43 -1.80 4.30
N ASP A 190 -10.06 -0.64 3.77
CA ASP A 190 -9.18 -0.54 2.60
C ASP A 190 -7.90 0.21 2.94
N PHE A 191 -6.75 -0.29 2.48
CA PHE A 191 -5.48 0.43 2.53
C PHE A 191 -4.58 0.03 1.36
N ASN A 192 -3.62 0.90 1.04
CA ASN A 192 -2.66 0.68 -0.04
C ASN A 192 -1.36 0.08 0.51
N PHE A 193 -0.65 -0.70 -0.28
CA PHE A 193 0.70 -1.14 0.08
C PHE A 193 1.67 0.02 0.26
N HIS A 194 1.50 1.14 -0.44
CA HIS A 194 2.31 2.34 -0.23
C HIS A 194 2.15 2.96 1.16
N SER A 195 0.97 2.79 1.78
CA SER A 195 0.73 3.21 3.17
C SER A 195 1.15 2.16 4.19
N CYS A 196 1.69 1.02 3.77
CA CYS A 196 2.15 -0.05 4.65
C CYS A 196 3.67 0.01 4.78
N GLU A 197 4.15 0.03 6.03
CA GLU A 197 5.58 0.07 6.35
C GLU A 197 6.18 -1.32 6.34
N SER A 198 5.49 -2.28 6.96
CA SER A 198 5.94 -3.65 7.05
C SER A 198 4.77 -4.62 7.13
N ILE A 199 5.01 -5.84 6.65
CA ILE A 199 4.09 -6.97 6.75
C ILE A 199 4.77 -8.05 7.58
N VAL A 200 4.14 -8.47 8.67
CA VAL A 200 4.60 -9.58 9.49
C VAL A 200 3.71 -10.78 9.22
N ILE A 201 4.34 -11.89 8.83
CA ILE A 201 3.69 -13.18 8.57
C ILE A 201 4.05 -14.12 9.70
N ASP A 202 3.06 -14.47 10.52
CA ASP A 202 3.21 -15.43 11.60
C ASP A 202 2.74 -16.83 11.12
N PRO A 203 3.65 -17.81 10.95
CA PRO A 203 3.30 -19.17 10.55
C PRO A 203 2.84 -20.10 11.68
N ASP A 204 2.78 -19.63 12.92
CA ASP A 204 2.57 -20.51 14.08
C ASP A 204 1.19 -21.20 14.08
N ILE A 205 0.82 -21.85 15.19
CA ILE A 205 -0.42 -22.63 15.35
C ILE A 205 -1.65 -21.86 14.82
N ASP A 206 -1.69 -20.56 15.11
CA ASP A 206 -2.70 -19.60 14.66
C ASP A 206 -2.12 -18.63 13.63
N PRO A 207 -2.12 -19.00 12.34
CA PRO A 207 -1.46 -18.20 11.35
C PRO A 207 -2.11 -16.83 11.20
N SER A 208 -1.27 -15.81 11.18
CA SER A 208 -1.75 -14.44 11.11
C SER A 208 -0.86 -13.55 10.24
N LEU A 209 -1.48 -12.48 9.78
CA LEU A 209 -0.89 -11.50 8.90
C LEU A 209 -1.11 -10.12 9.51
N SER A 210 -0.03 -9.45 9.88
CA SER A 210 -0.06 -8.12 10.47
C SER A 210 0.45 -7.10 9.48
N PHE A 211 -0.31 -6.03 9.29
CA PHE A 211 0.05 -4.89 8.46
C PHE A 211 0.34 -3.68 9.35
N THR A 212 1.57 -3.19 9.30
CA THR A 212 1.96 -1.93 9.95
C THR A 212 1.69 -0.80 8.96
N LEU A 213 0.83 0.17 9.31
CA LEU A 213 0.43 1.25 8.42
C LEU A 213 1.00 2.61 8.88
N LYS A 214 1.34 3.47 7.92
CA LYS A 214 1.73 4.88 8.14
C LYS A 214 0.56 5.77 8.55
N PHE A 215 -0.63 5.42 8.08
CA PHE A 215 -1.84 6.22 8.21
C PHE A 215 -3.03 5.30 8.50
N ALA A 216 -4.02 5.85 9.20
CA ALA A 216 -5.28 5.15 9.45
C ALA A 216 -5.93 4.68 8.12
N PRO A 217 -6.40 3.42 8.06
CA PRO A 217 -7.00 2.88 6.85
C PRO A 217 -8.39 3.48 6.58
N LYS A 218 -8.94 3.11 5.44
CA LYS A 218 -10.22 3.61 4.95
C LYS A 218 -11.35 2.68 5.36
N PHE A 219 -12.26 3.16 6.21
CA PHE A 219 -13.43 2.39 6.65
C PHE A 219 -14.66 2.70 5.80
N TYR A 220 -15.43 1.67 5.45
CA TYR A 220 -16.65 1.79 4.68
C TYR A 220 -17.76 0.90 5.23
N GLN A 221 -19.00 1.35 5.04
CA GLN A 221 -20.20 0.55 5.14
C GLN A 221 -20.60 0.14 3.72
N VAL A 222 -20.81 -1.16 3.54
CA VAL A 222 -21.22 -1.78 2.28
C VAL A 222 -22.60 -2.40 2.54
N PRO A 223 -23.64 -1.97 1.80
CA PRO A 223 -24.97 -2.53 1.95
C PRO A 223 -24.93 -4.06 1.80
N SER A 224 -25.59 -4.77 2.71
CA SER A 224 -25.58 -6.24 2.70
C SER A 224 -26.24 -6.79 1.43
N ILE A 225 -25.70 -7.90 0.91
CA ILE A 225 -26.30 -8.66 -0.21
C ILE A 225 -27.69 -9.20 0.19
N LEU A 226 -27.99 -9.27 1.50
CA LEU A 226 -29.27 -9.70 2.06
C LEU A 226 -30.42 -8.70 1.87
N ASP A 227 -30.16 -7.48 1.38
CA ASP A 227 -31.17 -6.70 0.66
C ASP A 227 -31.40 -7.35 -0.72
N LYS A 228 -31.90 -8.60 -0.70
CA LYS A 228 -32.26 -9.39 -1.89
C LYS A 228 -33.31 -8.67 -2.75
N LEU A 229 -34.11 -7.81 -2.13
CA LEU A 229 -35.03 -6.88 -2.80
C LEU A 229 -34.28 -5.89 -3.70
N ASP A 230 -33.12 -5.40 -3.27
CA ASP A 230 -32.33 -4.45 -4.05
C ASP A 230 -31.50 -5.15 -5.12
N ASN A 231 -31.08 -6.42 -4.91
CA ASN A 231 -30.53 -7.23 -6.00
C ASN A 231 -31.57 -7.57 -7.09
N LEU A 232 -32.83 -7.80 -6.71
CA LEU A 232 -33.94 -7.92 -7.68
C LEU A 232 -34.24 -6.58 -8.34
N SER A 233 -34.20 -5.46 -7.60
CA SER A 233 -34.38 -4.10 -8.13
C SER A 233 -33.26 -3.75 -9.12
N VAL A 234 -32.00 -4.09 -8.83
CA VAL A 234 -30.82 -3.86 -9.65
C VAL A 234 -30.86 -4.75 -10.89
N ARG A 235 -31.28 -6.01 -10.78
CA ARG A 235 -31.50 -6.91 -11.93
C ARG A 235 -32.66 -6.45 -12.80
N ALA A 236 -33.79 -6.06 -12.21
CA ALA A 236 -34.93 -5.50 -12.93
C ALA A 236 -34.56 -4.16 -13.61
N THR A 237 -33.78 -3.31 -12.93
CA THR A 237 -33.26 -2.06 -13.49
C THR A 237 -32.25 -2.36 -14.61
N ALA A 238 -31.41 -3.39 -14.49
CA ALA A 238 -30.50 -3.81 -15.56
C ALA A 238 -31.27 -4.30 -16.80
N LEU A 239 -32.38 -5.00 -16.59
CA LEU A 239 -33.26 -5.50 -17.64
C LEU A 239 -34.07 -4.37 -18.31
N LEU A 240 -34.56 -3.40 -17.54
CA LEU A 240 -35.43 -2.32 -18.02
C LEU A 240 -34.68 -1.09 -18.55
N LEU A 241 -33.57 -0.71 -17.89
CA LEU A 241 -32.85 0.55 -18.12
C LEU A 241 -31.37 0.33 -18.49
N GLY A 242 -30.95 -0.93 -18.63
CA GLY A 242 -29.61 -1.31 -19.05
C GLY A 242 -28.55 -1.36 -17.93
N PRO A 243 -27.39 -1.97 -18.21
CA PRO A 243 -26.36 -2.26 -17.19
C PRO A 243 -25.70 -1.02 -16.58
N ALA A 244 -25.73 0.13 -17.27
CA ALA A 244 -25.21 1.39 -16.74
C ALA A 244 -26.10 1.95 -15.61
N ALA A 245 -27.42 1.87 -15.76
CA ALA A 245 -28.39 2.30 -14.75
C ALA A 245 -28.37 1.38 -13.51
N ALA A 246 -28.12 0.08 -13.72
CA ALA A 246 -27.94 -0.88 -12.64
C ALA A 246 -26.68 -0.62 -11.80
N ARG A 247 -25.56 -0.20 -12.42
CA ARG A 247 -24.33 0.21 -11.71
C ARG A 247 -24.51 1.51 -10.92
N ALA A 248 -25.38 2.41 -11.37
CA ALA A 248 -25.70 3.62 -10.60
C ALA A 248 -26.53 3.30 -9.34
N LYS A 249 -27.28 2.19 -9.36
CA LYS A 249 -28.06 1.67 -8.21
C LYS A 249 -27.33 0.67 -7.33
N SER A 250 -26.23 0.06 -7.77
CA SER A 250 -25.47 -0.84 -6.90
C SER A 250 -24.97 -0.06 -5.68
N GLY A 251 -25.40 -0.48 -4.48
CA GLY A 251 -25.30 0.26 -3.22
C GLY A 251 -24.03 1.10 -3.08
N LYS A 252 -24.20 2.41 -2.90
CA LYS A 252 -23.09 3.34 -2.71
C LYS A 252 -22.41 3.00 -1.38
N LYS A 253 -21.10 2.74 -1.42
CA LYS A 253 -20.28 2.60 -0.21
C LYS A 253 -20.35 3.92 0.58
N SER A 254 -20.73 3.84 1.85
CA SER A 254 -20.67 5.00 2.75
C SER A 254 -19.35 5.00 3.51
N ARG A 255 -18.75 6.19 3.72
CA ARG A 255 -17.50 6.33 4.47
C ARG A 255 -17.81 6.25 5.96
N LEU A 256 -17.07 5.39 6.68
CA LEU A 256 -17.11 5.33 8.14
C LEU A 256 -15.87 5.97 8.75
N LEU A 257 -16.00 6.43 9.99
CA LEU A 257 -14.87 6.88 10.82
C LEU A 257 -14.23 5.71 11.57
N SER A 258 -15.00 4.65 11.84
CA SER A 258 -14.57 3.47 12.59
C SER A 258 -15.47 2.28 12.28
N ILE A 259 -15.06 1.07 12.68
CA ILE A 259 -15.85 -0.16 12.54
C ILE A 259 -16.98 -0.19 13.58
N ASP A 260 -16.68 0.15 14.82
CA ASP A 260 -17.63 0.24 15.92
C ASP A 260 -17.16 1.27 16.97
N ASN A 261 -17.97 1.48 18.01
CA ASN A 261 -17.68 2.45 19.07
C ASN A 261 -16.42 2.09 19.90
N ALA A 262 -16.03 0.81 19.96
CA ALA A 262 -14.80 0.41 20.65
C ALA A 262 -13.58 0.70 19.76
N HIS A 263 -13.66 0.38 18.46
CA HIS A 263 -12.65 0.70 17.46
C HIS A 263 -12.42 2.21 17.35
N ALA A 264 -13.49 3.01 17.43
CA ALA A 264 -13.41 4.48 17.38
C ALA A 264 -12.43 5.07 18.40
N LYS A 265 -12.23 4.41 19.55
CA LYS A 265 -11.33 4.87 20.62
C LYS A 265 -9.85 4.66 20.30
N VAL A 266 -9.53 3.77 19.36
CA VAL A 266 -8.16 3.32 19.07
C VAL A 266 -7.73 3.57 17.62
N ALA A 267 -8.68 3.70 16.68
CA ALA A 267 -8.44 3.79 15.24
C ALA A 267 -7.53 4.95 14.80
N SER A 268 -7.44 6.01 15.60
CA SER A 268 -6.60 7.18 15.30
C SER A 268 -5.15 7.06 15.77
N THR A 269 -4.84 6.06 16.59
CA THR A 269 -3.51 5.88 17.22
C THR A 269 -2.92 4.49 17.02
N CYS A 270 -3.74 3.49 16.73
CA CYS A 270 -3.31 2.11 16.50
C CYS A 270 -3.35 1.83 14.99
N PHE A 271 -2.18 1.66 14.38
CA PHE A 271 -2.04 1.49 12.93
C PHE A 271 -1.53 0.11 12.53
N VAL A 272 -1.51 -0.84 13.46
CA VAL A 272 -1.21 -2.24 13.16
C VAL A 272 -2.51 -3.03 13.10
N TYR A 273 -2.81 -3.57 11.92
CA TYR A 273 -3.98 -4.41 11.68
C TYR A 273 -3.55 -5.85 11.48
N ARG A 274 -3.95 -6.74 12.40
CA ARG A 274 -3.64 -8.17 12.37
C ARG A 274 -4.89 -8.95 11.99
N VAL A 275 -4.78 -9.82 11.00
CA VAL A 275 -5.85 -10.74 10.61
C VAL A 275 -5.40 -12.19 10.83
N GLN A 276 -6.30 -13.01 11.35
CA GLN A 276 -6.06 -14.45 11.49
C GLN A 276 -6.61 -15.17 10.26
N LEU A 277 -5.77 -16.02 9.66
CA LEU A 277 -6.04 -16.75 8.44
C LEU A 277 -6.12 -18.25 8.73
N THR A 278 -6.65 -19.03 7.79
CA THR A 278 -6.48 -20.49 7.83
C THR A 278 -5.10 -20.89 7.30
N LYS A 279 -4.57 -22.04 7.75
CA LYS A 279 -3.27 -22.57 7.28
C LYS A 279 -3.20 -22.69 5.75
N GLN A 280 -4.32 -23.07 5.11
CA GLN A 280 -4.40 -23.16 3.65
C GLN A 280 -4.34 -21.78 2.98
N SER A 281 -5.07 -20.80 3.52
CA SER A 281 -5.03 -19.41 3.03
C SER A 281 -3.63 -18.80 3.09
N MET A 282 -2.85 -19.12 4.13
CA MET A 282 -1.50 -18.58 4.30
C MET A 282 -0.53 -18.95 3.17
N LEU A 283 -0.62 -20.17 2.64
CA LEU A 283 0.24 -20.59 1.54
C LEU A 283 -0.02 -19.73 0.28
N GLY A 284 -1.30 -19.46 0.01
CA GLY A 284 -1.72 -18.57 -1.07
C GLY A 284 -1.28 -17.12 -0.84
N VAL A 285 -1.45 -16.61 0.38
CA VAL A 285 -1.03 -15.25 0.78
C VAL A 285 0.47 -15.07 0.64
N ARG A 286 1.29 -16.02 1.12
CA ARG A 286 2.76 -15.97 0.96
C ARG A 286 3.18 -15.91 -0.50
N SER A 287 2.56 -16.74 -1.34
CA SER A 287 2.81 -16.73 -2.79
C SER A 287 2.34 -15.43 -3.45
N LEU A 288 1.25 -14.82 -3.01
CA LEU A 288 0.79 -13.53 -3.53
C LEU A 288 1.73 -12.39 -3.17
N ILE A 289 2.06 -12.29 -1.89
CA ILE A 289 2.92 -11.25 -1.35
C ILE A 289 4.31 -11.38 -1.98
N GLY A 290 4.95 -12.56 -1.87
CA GLY A 290 6.31 -12.78 -2.39
C GLY A 290 6.49 -12.57 -3.90
N ASN A 291 5.41 -12.69 -4.69
CA ASN A 291 5.45 -12.43 -6.15
C ASN A 291 5.12 -10.97 -6.52
N ASN A 292 4.82 -10.10 -5.56
CA ASN A 292 4.49 -8.70 -5.82
C ASN A 292 5.75 -7.82 -5.75
N PRO A 293 6.23 -7.25 -6.87
CA PRO A 293 7.43 -6.41 -6.87
C PRO A 293 7.26 -5.06 -6.17
N ARG A 294 6.04 -4.72 -5.72
CA ARG A 294 5.71 -3.46 -5.02
C ARG A 294 5.36 -3.69 -3.56
N GLN A 295 5.66 -4.87 -3.01
CA GLN A 295 5.35 -5.19 -1.62
C GLN A 295 6.19 -4.35 -0.64
N PRO A 296 5.62 -3.98 0.51
CA PRO A 296 6.39 -3.51 1.66
C PRO A 296 7.36 -4.60 2.14
N PRO A 297 8.41 -4.23 2.91
CA PRO A 297 9.21 -5.16 3.70
C PRO A 297 8.34 -6.22 4.36
N THR A 298 8.61 -7.49 4.06
CA THR A 298 7.83 -8.61 4.57
C THR A 298 8.75 -9.52 5.36
N VAL A 299 8.42 -9.74 6.63
CA VAL A 299 9.20 -10.56 7.55
C VAL A 299 8.33 -11.72 8.02
N THR A 300 8.92 -12.92 8.03
CA THR A 300 8.29 -14.09 8.64
C THR A 300 8.87 -14.24 10.04
N MET A 301 8.05 -13.98 11.05
CA MET A 301 8.43 -14.15 12.46
C MET A 301 7.20 -14.51 13.28
N LYS A 302 7.43 -15.21 14.39
CA LYS A 302 6.43 -15.40 15.42
C LYS A 302 6.25 -14.09 16.18
N ALA A 303 5.00 -13.69 16.40
CA ALA A 303 4.68 -12.52 17.19
C ALA A 303 3.50 -12.82 18.11
N ASP A 304 3.76 -12.93 19.41
CA ASP A 304 2.71 -13.23 20.37
C ASP A 304 1.73 -12.06 20.51
N THR A 305 0.46 -12.36 20.67
CA THR A 305 -0.57 -11.36 20.94
C THR A 305 -0.74 -11.23 22.45
N VAL A 306 -0.50 -10.03 22.97
CA VAL A 306 -0.60 -9.72 24.40
C VAL A 306 -1.73 -8.71 24.61
N PRO A 307 -2.58 -8.89 25.64
CA PRO A 307 -3.54 -7.87 26.01
C PRO A 307 -2.82 -6.64 26.59
N PRO A 308 -3.33 -5.43 26.38
CA PRO A 308 -2.71 -4.24 26.94
C PRO A 308 -2.81 -4.25 28.47
N LEU A 309 -1.75 -3.79 29.15
CA LEU A 309 -1.71 -3.67 30.61
C LEU A 309 -2.87 -2.84 31.16
N GLU A 310 -3.22 -1.76 30.45
CA GLU A 310 -4.41 -0.97 30.71
C GLU A 310 -5.03 -0.48 29.40
N THR A 311 -6.31 -0.10 29.45
CA THR A 311 -6.99 0.43 28.27
C THR A 311 -6.33 1.72 27.80
N LEU A 312 -6.34 1.94 26.48
CA LEU A 312 -5.78 3.16 25.91
C LEU A 312 -6.48 4.42 26.44
N GLY A 313 -7.78 4.33 26.74
CA GLY A 313 -8.54 5.43 27.35
C GLY A 313 -8.01 5.80 28.74
N ARG A 314 -7.77 4.81 29.60
CA ARG A 314 -7.25 5.02 30.97
C ARG A 314 -5.85 5.60 30.96
N SER A 315 -4.97 5.08 30.10
CA SER A 315 -3.60 5.59 29.98
C SER A 315 -3.54 7.02 29.44
N LYS A 316 -4.41 7.38 28.48
CA LYS A 316 -4.58 8.77 28.02
C LYS A 316 -5.08 9.69 29.13
N GLU A 317 -6.08 9.27 29.91
CA GLU A 317 -6.59 10.05 31.03
C GLU A 317 -5.51 10.32 32.08
N ARG A 318 -4.72 9.31 32.45
CA ARG A 318 -3.58 9.47 33.37
C ARG A 318 -2.56 10.48 32.87
N LEU A 319 -2.24 10.43 31.57
CA LEU A 319 -1.35 11.42 30.94
C LEU A 319 -1.95 12.82 31.00
N GLU A 320 -3.24 12.97 30.67
CA GLU A 320 -3.91 14.27 30.76
C GLU A 320 -3.92 14.82 32.19
N THR A 321 -4.14 13.98 33.20
CA THR A 321 -4.01 14.37 34.61
C THR A 321 -2.58 14.83 34.94
N ALA A 322 -1.56 14.07 34.52
CA ALA A 322 -0.16 14.41 34.77
C ALA A 322 0.26 15.72 34.08
N LEU A 323 -0.26 16.00 32.88
CA LEU A 323 -0.03 17.24 32.14
C LEU A 323 -0.81 18.44 32.72
N ARG A 324 -1.84 18.20 33.52
CA ARG A 324 -2.63 19.25 34.19
C ARG A 324 -2.18 19.51 35.62
N ASP A 325 -1.47 18.58 36.27
CA ASP A 325 -1.02 18.74 37.65
C ASP A 325 -0.13 19.99 37.81
N PRO A 326 -0.57 21.02 38.56
CA PRO A 326 0.19 22.25 38.75
C PRO A 326 1.57 22.02 39.38
N ARG A 327 1.74 20.96 40.17
CA ARG A 327 3.02 20.60 40.81
C ARG A 327 3.98 19.89 39.85
N GLY A 328 3.47 19.37 38.74
CA GLY A 328 4.23 18.72 37.69
C GLY A 328 4.35 19.61 36.46
N LEU A 329 3.93 19.08 35.31
CA LEU A 329 3.99 19.79 34.02
C LEU A 329 2.89 20.84 33.85
N GLY A 330 1.83 20.83 34.67
CA GLY A 330 0.70 21.76 34.57
C GLY A 330 1.10 23.23 34.77
N GLY A 331 2.13 23.49 35.59
CA GLY A 331 2.72 24.81 35.76
C GLY A 331 3.66 25.24 34.63
N LYS A 332 3.98 24.36 33.67
CA LYS A 332 4.89 24.64 32.55
C LYS A 332 4.17 25.27 31.36
N ASP A 333 4.96 25.83 30.44
CA ASP A 333 4.48 26.47 29.22
C ASP A 333 3.57 25.52 28.43
N LEU A 334 2.45 26.05 27.94
CA LEU A 334 1.48 25.30 27.14
C LEU A 334 2.13 24.65 25.91
N LYS A 335 3.14 25.30 25.30
CA LYS A 335 3.86 24.77 24.15
C LYS A 335 4.54 23.44 24.45
N LEU A 336 5.13 23.31 25.64
CA LEU A 336 5.77 22.06 26.07
C LEU A 336 4.72 20.96 26.20
N ARG A 337 3.67 21.22 26.98
CA ARG A 337 2.57 20.27 27.19
C ARG A 337 1.91 19.85 25.87
N PHE A 338 1.72 20.79 24.95
CA PHE A 338 1.15 20.53 23.63
C PHE A 338 2.05 19.59 22.79
N GLN A 339 3.38 19.79 22.78
CA GLN A 339 4.27 18.89 22.05
C GLN A 339 4.29 17.49 22.68
N ILE A 340 4.21 17.38 24.01
CA ILE A 340 4.13 16.09 24.70
C ILE A 340 2.84 15.35 24.35
N ASP A 341 1.69 16.02 24.47
CA ASP A 341 0.37 15.46 24.13
C ASP A 341 0.28 15.05 22.66
N ARG A 342 0.92 15.81 21.76
CA ARG A 342 1.01 15.49 20.32
C ARG A 342 1.69 14.14 20.05
N LEU A 343 2.69 13.73 20.84
CA LEU A 343 3.34 12.42 20.67
C LEU A 343 2.33 11.28 20.77
N VAL A 344 1.36 11.41 21.67
CA VAL A 344 0.33 10.38 21.90
C VAL A 344 -0.82 10.50 20.92
N ARG A 345 -1.33 11.72 20.67
CA ARG A 345 -2.48 11.92 19.78
C ARG A 345 -2.22 11.51 18.34
N ASN A 346 -0.96 11.58 17.90
CA ASN A 346 -0.55 11.16 16.57
C ASN A 346 -0.10 9.70 16.49
N GLY A 347 -0.20 8.93 17.59
CA GLY A 347 0.21 7.52 17.62
C GLY A 347 1.72 7.30 17.55
N LEU A 348 2.54 8.32 17.81
CA LEU A 348 4.01 8.22 17.74
C LEU A 348 4.58 7.46 18.93
N GLN A 349 3.95 7.58 20.10
CA GLN A 349 4.32 6.85 21.32
C GLN A 349 3.07 6.45 22.11
N SER A 350 3.16 5.36 22.87
CA SER A 350 2.08 4.96 23.78
C SER A 350 1.99 5.92 24.97
N PRO A 351 0.78 6.16 25.53
CA PRO A 351 0.64 7.09 26.66
C PRO A 351 1.46 6.66 27.88
N LEU A 352 1.60 5.35 28.11
CA LEU A 352 2.44 4.80 29.19
C LEU A 352 3.92 5.15 29.01
N ARG A 353 4.46 5.00 27.79
CA ARG A 353 5.86 5.38 27.51
C ARG A 353 6.08 6.87 27.67
N VAL A 354 5.13 7.70 27.24
CA VAL A 354 5.23 9.16 27.44
C VAL A 354 5.19 9.53 28.92
N LEU A 355 4.33 8.88 29.72
CA LEU A 355 4.30 9.04 31.18
C LEU A 355 5.65 8.75 31.83
N GLU A 356 6.35 7.70 31.40
CA GLU A 356 7.69 7.34 31.89
C GLU A 356 8.77 8.37 31.54
N LEU A 357 8.60 9.08 30.41
CA LEU A 357 9.56 10.09 29.93
C LEU A 357 9.32 11.50 30.50
N LEU A 358 8.17 11.77 31.14
CA LEU A 358 7.86 13.10 31.68
C LEU A 358 8.92 13.65 32.65
N PRO A 359 9.51 12.85 33.57
CA PRO A 359 10.58 13.33 34.44
C PRO A 359 11.79 13.83 33.65
N LYS A 360 12.19 13.08 32.60
CA LYS A 360 13.32 13.47 31.74
C LYS A 360 13.00 14.74 30.96
N MET A 361 11.79 14.86 30.39
CA MET A 361 11.37 16.07 29.67
C MET A 361 11.37 17.31 30.58
N SER A 362 10.93 17.17 31.83
CA SER A 362 10.99 18.24 32.83
C SER A 362 12.42 18.62 33.19
N GLN A 363 13.32 17.63 33.29
CA GLN A 363 14.75 17.85 33.53
C GLN A 363 15.42 18.57 32.35
N LEU A 364 15.08 18.20 31.11
CA LEU A 364 15.62 18.86 29.91
C LEU A 364 15.20 20.32 29.83
N GLU A 365 13.94 20.64 30.17
CA GLU A 365 13.48 22.03 30.23
C GLU A 365 14.24 22.83 31.29
N ALA A 366 14.50 22.24 32.46
CA ALA A 366 15.28 22.89 33.52
C ALA A 366 16.75 23.09 33.13
N LYS A 367 17.35 22.14 32.37
CA LYS A 367 18.77 22.13 32.01
C LYS A 367 19.10 22.97 30.76
N TYR A 368 18.31 22.81 29.69
CA TYR A 368 18.57 23.42 28.38
C TYR A 368 17.56 24.52 28.01
N GLY A 369 16.51 24.70 28.80
CA GLY A 369 15.45 25.67 28.55
C GLY A 369 14.34 25.15 27.62
N LEU A 370 13.30 25.99 27.47
CA LEU A 370 12.08 25.64 26.74
C LEU A 370 12.34 25.33 25.26
N ASN A 371 13.03 26.22 24.52
CA ASN A 371 13.17 26.07 23.06
C ASN A 371 14.00 24.83 22.68
N ALA A 372 15.08 24.55 23.42
CA ALA A 372 15.87 23.34 23.21
C ALA A 372 15.04 22.07 23.45
N THR A 373 14.20 22.08 24.48
CA THR A 373 13.30 20.96 24.78
C THR A 373 12.22 20.79 23.72
N LEU A 374 11.64 21.88 23.22
CA LEU A 374 10.68 21.84 22.11
C LEU A 374 11.31 21.31 20.83
N TYR A 375 12.55 21.72 20.54
CA TYR A 375 13.33 21.19 19.42
C TYR A 375 13.57 19.68 19.60
N ALA A 376 13.99 19.25 20.78
CA ALA A 376 14.22 17.84 21.08
C ALA A 376 12.96 16.99 20.88
N LEU A 377 11.80 17.44 21.39
CA LEU A 377 10.52 16.75 21.20
C LEU A 377 10.10 16.70 19.73
N LYS A 378 10.37 17.75 18.96
CA LYS A 378 10.09 17.79 17.52
C LYS A 378 10.96 16.79 16.76
N GLU A 379 12.25 16.73 17.01
CA GLU A 379 13.13 15.77 16.34
C GLU A 379 12.85 14.33 16.80
N PHE A 380 12.57 14.13 18.09
CA PHE A 380 12.09 12.86 18.60
C PHE A 380 10.82 12.39 17.87
N SER A 381 9.85 13.28 17.63
CA SER A 381 8.62 12.94 16.89
C SER A 381 8.84 12.50 15.44
N LYS A 382 9.99 12.83 14.85
CA LYS A 382 10.32 12.51 13.45
C LYS A 382 11.26 11.32 13.31
N GLN A 383 12.19 11.18 14.25
CA GLN A 383 13.36 10.29 14.12
C GLN A 383 13.39 9.17 15.16
N ALA A 384 12.55 9.24 16.21
CA ALA A 384 12.53 8.18 17.21
C ALA A 384 12.12 6.85 16.57
N PRO A 385 12.83 5.74 16.86
CA PRO A 385 12.46 4.44 16.37
C PRO A 385 11.10 4.04 16.93
N TYR A 386 10.30 3.37 16.09
CA TYR A 386 9.02 2.79 16.50
C TYR A 386 9.21 1.28 16.71
N PRO A 387 8.56 0.66 17.70
CA PRO A 387 8.61 -0.79 17.87
C PRO A 387 8.13 -1.49 16.59
N GLY A 388 8.87 -2.48 16.12
CA GLY A 388 8.56 -3.13 14.86
C GLY A 388 9.56 -4.23 14.51
N PRO A 389 9.31 -4.96 13.42
CA PRO A 389 10.15 -6.09 13.03
C PRO A 389 11.59 -5.70 12.65
N ASP A 390 11.80 -4.44 12.27
CA ASP A 390 13.11 -3.92 11.83
C ASP A 390 13.83 -3.12 12.93
N THR A 391 13.26 -3.05 14.13
CA THR A 391 13.79 -2.30 15.28
C THR A 391 14.19 -3.29 16.36
N GLU A 392 15.28 -3.02 17.09
CA GLU A 392 15.65 -3.84 18.24
C GLU A 392 15.04 -3.31 19.55
N ALA A 393 14.78 -4.21 20.51
CA ALA A 393 14.11 -3.87 21.76
C ALA A 393 14.86 -2.79 22.57
N PHE A 394 16.20 -2.81 22.53
CA PHE A 394 17.01 -1.83 23.26
C PHE A 394 16.88 -0.42 22.69
N GLU A 395 16.64 -0.25 21.39
CA GLU A 395 16.54 1.05 20.72
C GLU A 395 15.32 1.84 21.18
N VAL A 396 14.23 1.15 21.47
CA VAL A 396 12.96 1.74 21.93
C VAL A 396 12.81 1.71 23.46
N SER A 397 13.85 1.27 24.16
CA SER A 397 13.86 1.23 25.62
C SER A 397 13.72 2.64 26.21
N ARG A 398 13.25 2.71 27.46
CA ARG A 398 13.16 3.98 28.19
C ARG A 398 14.51 4.72 28.20
N GLN A 399 15.60 4.02 28.51
CA GLN A 399 16.93 4.62 28.60
C GLN A 399 17.40 5.20 27.25
N SER A 400 17.22 4.44 26.16
CA SER A 400 17.56 4.92 24.81
C SER A 400 16.74 6.14 24.40
N ASN A 401 15.44 6.14 24.72
CA ASN A 401 14.57 7.29 24.44
C ASN A 401 14.97 8.53 25.26
N GLU A 402 15.31 8.36 26.55
CA GLU A 402 15.81 9.45 27.39
C GLU A 402 17.13 10.02 26.87
N GLN A 403 18.05 9.16 26.39
CA GLN A 403 19.31 9.56 25.78
C GLN A 403 19.09 10.29 24.45
N LEU A 404 18.20 9.79 23.58
CA LEU A 404 17.86 10.46 22.31
C LEU A 404 17.33 11.87 22.57
N LEU A 405 16.40 12.03 23.52
CA LEU A 405 15.85 13.34 23.87
C LEU A 405 16.94 14.30 24.37
N GLU A 406 17.89 13.83 25.18
CA GLU A 406 19.01 14.65 25.65
C GLU A 406 19.95 15.04 24.50
N GLN A 407 20.32 14.10 23.63
CA GLN A 407 21.15 14.36 22.47
C GLN A 407 20.51 15.39 21.53
N TYR A 408 19.20 15.33 21.30
CA TYR A 408 18.53 16.33 20.48
C TYR A 408 18.48 17.71 21.17
N ALA A 409 18.30 17.76 22.49
CA ALA A 409 18.35 19.01 23.24
C ALA A 409 19.74 19.65 23.19
N GLU A 410 20.81 18.87 23.28
CA GLU A 410 22.20 19.34 23.19
C GLU A 410 22.56 19.90 21.82
N ARG A 411 22.01 19.31 20.75
CA ARG A 411 22.23 19.77 19.37
C ARG A 411 21.51 21.07 19.05
N TYR A 412 20.61 21.54 19.91
CA TYR A 412 19.89 22.78 19.67
C TYR A 412 20.85 23.97 19.65
N ASN A 413 21.02 24.57 18.47
CA ASN A 413 21.81 25.79 18.34
C ASN A 413 20.89 27.01 18.43
N PRO A 414 20.97 27.80 19.51
CA PRO A 414 20.19 29.02 19.61
C PRO A 414 20.53 29.99 18.48
N LEU A 415 21.75 30.03 17.93
CA LEU A 415 22.14 30.99 16.89
C LEU A 415 21.61 30.63 15.48
N SER A 416 21.20 29.38 15.27
CA SER A 416 20.63 28.90 14.00
C SER A 416 19.36 28.07 14.25
N PRO A 417 18.26 28.71 14.70
CA PRO A 417 17.05 27.98 14.99
C PRO A 417 16.40 27.50 13.68
N ASP A 418 16.08 26.21 13.61
CA ASP A 418 15.35 25.57 12.49
C ASP A 418 13.93 26.14 12.27
N ASN A 419 13.45 26.99 13.17
CA ASN A 419 12.14 27.58 13.10
C ASN A 419 12.21 28.98 12.44
N PRO A 420 11.67 29.17 11.22
CA PRO A 420 11.68 30.46 10.54
C PRO A 420 10.94 31.56 11.32
N TYR A 421 10.00 31.21 12.19
CA TYR A 421 9.33 32.18 13.07
C TYR A 421 10.22 32.72 14.19
N GLU A 422 11.22 31.96 14.64
CA GLU A 422 12.21 32.45 15.61
C GLU A 422 13.20 33.40 14.96
N LEU A 423 13.59 33.13 13.70
CA LEU A 423 14.33 34.07 12.85
C LEU A 423 13.53 35.36 12.65
N ALA A 424 12.25 35.28 12.31
CA ALA A 424 11.38 36.44 12.12
C ALA A 424 11.23 37.28 13.40
N LYS A 425 11.05 36.63 14.57
CA LYS A 425 10.98 37.33 15.86
C LYS A 425 12.31 37.99 16.24
N ARG A 426 13.45 37.44 15.80
CA ARG A 426 14.76 38.07 15.98
C ARG A 426 15.01 39.22 15.05
N HIS A 427 14.46 39.23 13.84
CA HIS A 427 14.61 40.38 12.95
C HIS A 427 13.49 41.41 13.12
N SER A 428 12.64 41.28 14.14
CA SER A 428 11.53 42.22 14.39
C SER A 428 11.99 43.61 14.82
N HIS A 429 13.28 43.81 15.09
CA HIS A 429 13.90 45.11 15.35
C HIS A 429 14.65 45.68 14.12
N VAL A 430 14.64 44.95 12.99
CA VAL A 430 15.27 45.34 11.72
C VAL A 430 14.21 45.83 10.71
N THR A 431 12.92 45.67 11.03
CA THR A 431 11.75 46.24 10.34
C THR A 431 11.04 47.20 11.25
#